data_AF-A0A3D2JMN6-F1
#
_entry.id   AF-A0A3D2JMN6-F1
#
_cell.length_a   1.000
_cell.length_b   1.000
_cell.length_c   1.000
_cell.angle_alpha   90.00
_cell.angle_beta   90.00
_cell.angle_gamma   90.00
#
_symmetry.space_group_name_H-M   'P 1'
#
loop_
_entity.id
_entity.type
_entity.pdbx_description
1 polymer ?
#
loop_
_entity_poly.entity_id
_entity_poly.type
_entity_poly.pdbx_seq_one_letter_code
_entity_poly.pdbx_strand_id
1 'polypeptide(L)' 'PFTYLFNLTGTPAASAPAGFSAEGLPIGLHIIGDMKDEVSVLAASAAFEEARPWAEKRPPVS' A
#
# COMPACT_ATOMS: atom_id res chain seq x y z
N PRO A 1 6.76 -14.29 -2.14
CA PRO A 1 5.93 -13.56 -3.12
C PRO A 1 4.48 -13.41 -2.61
N PHE A 2 4.08 -12.21 -2.21
CA PHE A 2 2.77 -11.97 -1.57
C PHE A 2 1.68 -11.52 -2.54
N THR A 3 2.03 -11.01 -3.72
CA THR A 3 1.08 -10.36 -4.64
C THR A 3 0.46 -11.31 -5.66
N TYR A 4 1.15 -12.40 -6.01
CA TYR A 4 0.74 -13.31 -7.09
C TYR A 4 -0.66 -13.89 -6.89
N LEU A 5 -1.01 -14.25 -5.65
CA LEU A 5 -2.31 -14.85 -5.32
C LEU A 5 -3.47 -13.95 -5.78
N PHE A 6 -3.33 -12.64 -5.63
CA PHE A 6 -4.39 -11.68 -5.92
C PHE A 6 -4.53 -11.35 -7.42
N ASN A 7 -3.46 -11.55 -8.21
CA ASN A 7 -3.58 -11.57 -9.66
C ASN A 7 -4.40 -12.77 -10.15
N LEU A 8 -4.28 -13.92 -9.48
CA LEU A 8 -4.99 -15.13 -9.85
C LEU A 8 -6.47 -15.07 -9.43
N THR A 9 -6.76 -14.54 -8.25
CA THR A 9 -8.13 -14.45 -7.74
C THR A 9 -8.89 -13.24 -8.28
N GLY A 10 -8.20 -12.17 -8.70
CA GLY A 10 -8.81 -10.94 -9.18
C GLY A 10 -9.42 -10.08 -8.07
N THR A 11 -9.09 -10.34 -6.80
CA THR A 11 -9.50 -9.50 -5.66
C THR A 11 -8.78 -8.15 -5.72
N PRO A 12 -9.46 -7.05 -5.36
CA PRO A 12 -8.86 -5.72 -5.36
C PRO A 12 -7.72 -5.62 -4.33
N ALA A 13 -6.66 -4.92 -4.73
CA ALA A 13 -5.43 -4.82 -3.97
C ALA A 13 -4.79 -3.44 -4.13
N ALA A 14 -4.20 -2.91 -3.06
CA ALA A 14 -3.42 -1.69 -3.05
C ALA A 14 -2.05 -1.89 -2.38
N SER A 15 -1.13 -0.98 -2.68
CA SER A 15 0.19 -0.89 -2.02
C SER A 15 0.36 0.53 -1.50
N ALA A 16 0.57 0.68 -0.19
CA ALA A 16 0.77 1.98 0.46
C ALA A 16 2.18 2.06 1.09
N PRO A 17 2.88 3.22 1.04
CA PRO A 17 4.17 3.39 1.69
C PRO A 17 4.09 3.23 3.21
N ALA A 18 4.74 2.20 3.77
CA ALA A 18 4.68 1.87 5.20
C ALA A 18 5.88 2.42 6.00
N GLY A 19 6.81 3.09 5.35
CA GLY A 19 8.03 3.64 5.95
C GLY A 19 9.28 3.18 5.21
N PHE A 20 10.40 3.22 5.93
CA PHE A 20 11.71 2.90 5.39
C PHE A 20 12.40 1.87 6.29
N SER A 21 13.21 1.00 5.69
CA SER A 21 14.10 0.10 6.43
C SER A 21 15.21 0.88 7.14
N ALA A 22 16.00 0.19 7.96
CA ALA A 22 17.16 0.80 8.62
C ALA A 22 18.19 1.34 7.61
N GLU A 23 18.23 0.76 6.42
CA GLU A 23 19.08 1.15 5.29
C GLU A 23 18.45 2.25 4.42
N GLY A 24 17.28 2.77 4.80
CA GLY A 24 16.61 3.85 4.08
C GLY A 24 15.89 3.41 2.79
N LEU A 25 15.58 2.12 2.64
CA LEU A 25 14.80 1.62 1.50
C LEU A 25 13.29 1.65 1.79
N PRO A 26 12.42 2.03 0.84
CA PRO A 26 10.99 2.09 1.07
C PRO A 26 10.40 0.70 1.30
N ILE A 27 9.50 0.61 2.28
CA ILE A 27 8.72 -0.60 2.62
C ILE A 27 7.26 -0.36 2.21
N GLY A 28 6.64 -1.32 1.53
CA GLY A 28 5.22 -1.27 1.15
C GLY A 28 4.33 -2.11 2.07
N LEU A 29 3.15 -1.60 2.39
CA LEU A 29 2.05 -2.34 3.00
C LEU A 29 1.08 -2.78 1.90
N HIS A 30 0.78 -4.07 1.83
CA HIS A 30 -0.20 -4.62 0.89
C HIS A 30 -1.58 -4.71 1.56
N ILE A 31 -2.58 -4.07 0.96
CA ILE A 31 -3.96 -4.04 1.46
C ILE A 31 -4.82 -4.80 0.46
N ILE A 32 -5.60 -5.77 0.94
CA ILE A 32 -6.47 -6.63 0.13
C ILE A 32 -7.89 -6.49 0.62
N GLY A 33 -8.82 -6.34 -0.32
CA GLY A 33 -10.25 -6.32 -0.06
C GLY A 33 -10.96 -7.56 -0.60
N ASP A 34 -12.26 -7.63 -0.28
CA ASP A 34 -13.15 -8.63 -0.85
C ASP A 34 -13.38 -8.37 -2.35
N MET A 35 -13.87 -9.40 -3.06
CA MET A 35 -14.16 -9.30 -4.48
C MET A 35 -15.10 -8.11 -4.79
N LYS A 36 -14.66 -7.22 -5.68
CA LYS A 36 -15.40 -6.02 -6.13
C LYS A 36 -15.66 -4.98 -5.03
N ASP A 37 -14.86 -4.98 -3.97
CA ASP A 37 -14.92 -3.97 -2.90
C ASP A 37 -13.69 -3.06 -2.91
N GLU A 38 -13.46 -2.38 -4.03
CA GLU A 38 -12.39 -1.39 -4.18
C GLU A 38 -12.56 -0.22 -3.20
N VAL A 39 -13.80 0.10 -2.83
CA VAL A 39 -14.12 1.20 -1.93
C VAL A 39 -13.50 0.97 -0.55
N SER A 40 -13.65 -0.23 0.02
CA SER A 40 -13.01 -0.56 1.30
C SER A 40 -11.49 -0.53 1.22
N VAL A 41 -10.89 -0.99 0.11
CA VAL A 41 -9.42 -0.94 -0.09
C VAL A 41 -8.92 0.51 -0.11
N LEU A 42 -9.63 1.40 -0.82
CA LEU A 42 -9.28 2.81 -0.89
C LEU A 42 -9.50 3.52 0.44
N ALA A 43 -10.61 3.23 1.14
CA ALA A 43 -10.90 3.78 2.46
C ALA A 43 -9.83 3.37 3.49
N ALA A 44 -9.42 2.10 3.50
CA ALA A 44 -8.34 1.62 4.35
C ALA A 44 -7.00 2.29 4.01
N SER A 45 -6.71 2.47 2.72
CA SER A 45 -5.50 3.16 2.26
C SER A 45 -5.48 4.63 2.72
N ALA A 46 -6.61 5.33 2.59
CA ALA A 46 -6.76 6.72 3.03
C ALA A 46 -6.63 6.86 4.56
N ALA A 47 -7.27 5.98 5.32
CA ALA A 47 -7.15 5.97 6.78
C ALA A 47 -5.69 5.71 7.22
N PHE A 48 -4.98 4.82 6.51
CA PHE A 48 -3.56 4.60 6.75
C PHE A 48 -2.70 5.82 6.41
N GLU A 49 -3.00 6.53 5.32
CA GLU A 49 -2.33 7.78 4.92
C GLU A 49 -2.51 8.88 5.96
N GLU A 50 -3.73 9.10 6.44
CA GLU A 50 -4.03 10.08 7.48
C GLU A 50 -3.29 9.77 8.79
N ALA A 51 -3.25 8.49 9.19
CA ALA A 51 -2.58 8.06 10.40
C ALA A 51 -1.04 8.09 10.29
N ARG A 52 -0.48 7.91 9.08
CA ARG A 52 0.96 7.79 8.84
C ARG A 52 1.41 8.55 7.59
N PRO A 53 1.36 9.89 7.55
CA PRO A 53 1.68 10.64 6.34
C PRO A 53 3.07 10.35 5.77
N TRP A 54 3.16 10.14 4.45
CA TRP A 54 4.41 9.87 3.74
C TRP A 54 4.68 10.81 2.56
N ALA A 55 3.74 11.69 2.19
CA ALA A 55 3.82 12.52 0.98
C ALA A 55 5.07 13.43 0.89
N GLU A 56 5.62 13.84 2.04
CA GLU A 56 6.82 14.68 2.11
C GLU A 56 8.13 13.88 1.98
N LYS A 57 8.09 12.54 2.10
CA LYS A 57 9.28 11.69 2.04
C LYS A 57 9.61 11.37 0.58
N ARG A 58 10.50 12.17 -0.01
CA ARG A 58 10.92 12.05 -1.40
C ARG A 58 12.36 11.53 -1.53
N PRO A 59 12.67 10.74 -2.58
CA PRO A 59 14.04 10.38 -2.87
C PRO A 59 14.83 11.62 -3.33
N PRO A 60 16.17 11.64 -3.17
CA PRO A 60 17.02 12.76 -3.58
C PRO A 60 17.09 12.95 -5.10
N VAL A 61 16.68 11.93 -5.86
CA VAL A 61 16.50 11.98 -7.32
C VAL A 61 15.01 12.07 -7.62
N SER A 62 14.46 13.28 -7.58
CA SER A 62 13.04 13.55 -7.88
C SER A 62 12.88 14.70 -8.84
#